data_AF-A0A418GFX2-F1
#
_entry.id   AF-A0A418GFX2-F1
#
_cell.length_a   1.000
_cell.length_b   1.000
_cell.length_c   1.000
_cell.angle_alpha   90.00
_cell.angle_beta   90.00
_cell.angle_gamma   90.00
#
_symmetry.space_group_name_H-M   'P 1'
#
loop_
_entity.id
_entity.type
_entity.pdbx_description
1 polymer ?
#
loop_
_entity_poly.entity_id
_entity_poly.type
_entity_poly.pdbx_seq_one_letter_code
_entity_poly.pdbx_strand_id
1 'polypeptide(L)'
;GATGFDPKVSLDDPEALTKIRRELKDAGAERIWYIADAFRAGLSVDGVFNLTNIDRWFLVQIEELVRLEEKVAEVGITGLHAEFLRQLKRKGFADARLAKLAGVREAEIRKLRDQYDLHPVYKRVDTCAAEFATDTAYMYSTYEEECEANPSTDREKIMVLGGGPNRIGQGIEFDYCCVHASLALREDGYETIMVNCNPETVSTDYDTSDRLYFEPVTLEDVLEIVRIEKPKGVIVQYGGQTPLKLARALEAAGVPVIGTSPDAIDRAEDRERFQHAVERLKLKQPANATVTTIEMAVEKAKEIGYPLVVRPSYVLGGRAMEIVYDEADLRRYFQTAVSVSNDAPVLLDHFLDDAVEVDVDAICDGEMVLIGGIMEHIEQAGVHSGDSACSLPAYTLSQEIQDVMRQQVQKLAFELQ
;
A
#
# COMPACT_ATOMS: atom_id res chain seq x y z
N GLY A 1 4.26 4.54 4.41
CA GLY A 1 3.97 5.90 3.90
C GLY A 1 4.11 6.91 5.01
N ALA A 2 3.74 8.16 4.76
CA ALA A 2 3.52 9.13 5.83
C ALA A 2 2.31 8.71 6.68
N THR A 3 2.32 9.07 7.94
CA THR A 3 1.26 8.77 8.93
C THR A 3 0.61 10.04 9.48
N GLY A 4 1.13 11.21 9.12
CA GLY A 4 0.61 12.53 9.46
C GLY A 4 1.54 13.60 8.87
N PHE A 5 1.80 14.67 9.63
CA PHE A 5 2.83 15.64 9.28
C PHE A 5 4.23 15.13 9.63
N ASP A 6 4.66 13.99 9.06
CA ASP A 6 6.00 13.44 9.27
C ASP A 6 7.10 14.49 9.01
N PRO A 7 8.05 14.71 9.94
CA PRO A 7 9.14 15.67 9.75
C PRO A 7 10.01 15.36 8.52
N LYS A 8 10.37 16.38 7.76
CA LYS A 8 11.28 16.30 6.59
C LYS A 8 12.69 16.78 6.89
N VAL A 9 12.85 17.58 7.95
CA VAL A 9 14.14 18.06 8.43
C VAL A 9 14.32 17.79 9.91
N SER A 10 15.57 17.58 10.32
CA SER A 10 15.93 17.66 11.74
C SER A 10 16.11 19.13 12.13
N LEU A 11 15.48 19.56 13.23
CA LEU A 11 15.61 20.94 13.70
C LEU A 11 17.02 21.27 14.25
N ASP A 12 17.83 20.24 14.56
CA ASP A 12 19.23 20.40 14.96
C ASP A 12 20.15 20.69 13.77
N ASP A 13 19.69 20.51 12.53
CA ASP A 13 20.45 20.83 11.32
C ASP A 13 20.50 22.37 11.14
N PRO A 14 21.70 23.00 11.16
CA PRO A 14 21.84 24.44 10.94
C PRO A 14 21.23 24.94 9.62
N GLU A 15 21.07 24.07 8.62
CA GLU A 15 20.47 24.39 7.32
C GLU A 15 18.96 24.16 7.25
N ALA A 16 18.33 23.62 8.30
CA ALA A 16 16.91 23.24 8.31
C ALA A 16 16.00 24.42 7.91
N LEU A 17 16.19 25.59 8.52
CA LEU A 17 15.40 26.78 8.22
C LEU A 17 15.57 27.26 6.78
N THR A 18 16.76 27.10 6.20
CA THR A 18 17.03 27.45 4.80
C THR A 18 16.28 26.52 3.86
N LYS A 19 16.32 25.20 4.14
CA LYS A 19 15.59 24.17 3.39
C LYS A 19 14.07 24.42 3.47
N ILE A 20 13.53 24.60 4.68
CA ILE A 20 12.11 24.92 4.91
C ILE A 20 11.69 26.15 4.09
N ARG A 21 12.44 27.25 4.18
CA ARG A 21 12.08 28.49 3.45
C ARG A 21 12.03 28.30 1.94
N ARG A 22 12.96 27.52 1.38
CA ARG A 22 12.97 27.18 -0.05
C ARG A 22 11.71 26.39 -0.41
N GLU A 23 11.43 25.30 0.29
CA GLU A 23 10.31 24.39 -0.01
C GLU A 23 8.93 25.03 0.23
N LEU A 24 8.84 26.02 1.12
CA LEU A 24 7.62 26.83 1.29
C LEU A 24 7.40 27.78 0.10
N LYS A 25 8.46 28.43 -0.36
CA LYS A 25 8.40 29.45 -1.41
C LYS A 25 8.23 28.84 -2.80
N ASP A 26 9.06 27.86 -3.12
CA ASP A 26 9.09 27.19 -4.41
C ASP A 26 8.49 25.79 -4.23
N ALA A 27 7.18 25.69 -4.45
CA ALA A 27 6.39 24.54 -4.04
C ALA A 27 6.79 23.22 -4.73
N GLY A 28 7.26 22.25 -3.93
CA GLY A 28 7.37 20.84 -4.30
C GLY A 28 6.18 20.00 -3.82
N ALA A 29 6.18 18.71 -4.20
CA ALA A 29 5.18 17.74 -3.74
C ALA A 29 5.17 17.53 -2.21
N GLU A 30 6.29 17.86 -1.55
CA GLU A 30 6.45 17.69 -0.11
C GLU A 30 6.10 18.92 0.72
N ARG A 31 5.68 20.02 0.08
CA ARG A 31 5.48 21.33 0.74
C ARG A 31 4.54 21.23 1.96
N ILE A 32 3.55 20.36 1.92
CA ILE A 32 2.61 20.18 3.04
C ILE A 32 3.28 19.74 4.35
N TRP A 33 4.32 18.90 4.27
CA TRP A 33 5.11 18.49 5.45
C TRP A 33 6.06 19.61 5.89
N TYR A 34 6.67 20.31 4.94
CA TYR A 34 7.53 21.46 5.25
C TYR A 34 6.78 22.62 5.92
N ILE A 35 5.48 22.80 5.66
CA ILE A 35 4.65 23.77 6.39
C ILE A 35 4.58 23.41 7.88
N ALA A 36 4.38 22.13 8.22
CA ALA A 36 4.40 21.70 9.61
C ALA A 36 5.79 21.88 10.24
N ASP A 37 6.86 21.54 9.52
CA ASP A 37 8.24 21.79 9.98
C ASP A 37 8.52 23.28 10.20
N ALA A 38 7.94 24.17 9.41
CA ALA A 38 8.05 25.61 9.61
C ALA A 38 7.49 26.04 10.97
N PHE A 39 6.33 25.51 11.38
CA PHE A 39 5.76 25.78 12.69
C PHE A 39 6.58 25.17 13.83
N ARG A 40 7.09 23.94 13.65
CA ARG A 40 8.03 23.31 14.60
C ARG A 40 9.31 24.12 14.77
N ALA A 41 9.80 24.74 13.69
CA ALA A 41 10.96 25.62 13.70
C ALA A 41 10.65 27.06 14.16
N GLY A 42 9.40 27.36 14.55
CA GLY A 42 9.00 28.64 15.14
C GLY A 42 8.67 29.75 14.14
N LEU A 43 8.42 29.45 12.86
CA LEU A 43 7.88 30.45 11.93
C LEU A 43 6.42 30.77 12.30
N SER A 44 6.05 32.05 12.22
CA SER A 44 4.67 32.47 12.42
C SER A 44 3.80 32.14 11.21
N VAL A 45 2.49 32.04 11.42
CA VAL A 45 1.48 31.92 10.34
C VAL A 45 1.66 32.99 9.26
N ASP A 46 1.93 34.24 9.65
CA ASP A 46 2.22 35.32 8.69
C ASP A 46 3.49 35.08 7.89
N GLY A 47 4.54 34.55 8.52
CA GLY A 47 5.78 34.19 7.86
C GLY A 47 5.58 33.08 6.82
N VAL A 48 4.83 32.03 7.18
CA VAL A 48 4.51 30.93 6.26
C VAL A 48 3.56 31.41 5.14
N PHE A 49 2.56 32.23 5.47
CA PHE A 49 1.66 32.84 4.47
C PHE A 49 2.43 33.64 3.42
N ASN A 50 3.37 34.49 3.84
CA ASN A 50 4.12 35.34 2.91
C ASN A 50 5.01 34.54 1.95
N LEU A 51 5.38 33.31 2.32
CA LEU A 51 6.15 32.41 1.46
C LEU A 51 5.26 31.57 0.56
N THR A 52 4.12 31.10 1.07
CA THR A 52 3.30 30.06 0.41
C THR A 52 2.07 30.59 -0.32
N ASN A 53 1.59 31.78 0.08
CA ASN A 53 0.28 32.35 -0.25
C ASN A 53 -0.93 31.46 0.09
N ILE A 54 -0.74 30.41 0.89
CA ILE A 54 -1.84 29.57 1.39
C ILE A 54 -2.61 30.38 2.43
N ASP A 55 -3.94 30.43 2.30
CA ASP A 55 -4.77 31.22 3.20
C ASP A 55 -4.52 30.86 4.68
N ARG A 56 -4.44 31.90 5.52
CA ARG A 56 -4.15 31.76 6.95
C ARG A 56 -5.15 30.83 7.63
N TRP A 57 -6.38 30.74 7.15
CA TRP A 57 -7.41 29.84 7.65
C TRP A 57 -6.95 28.37 7.66
N PHE A 58 -6.22 27.92 6.62
CA PHE A 58 -5.64 26.58 6.61
C PHE A 58 -4.40 26.48 7.49
N LEU A 59 -3.55 27.52 7.46
CA LEU A 59 -2.28 27.53 8.16
C LEU A 59 -2.44 27.45 9.69
N VAL A 60 -3.41 28.17 10.26
CA VAL A 60 -3.69 28.12 11.71
C VAL A 60 -4.15 26.73 12.17
N GLN A 61 -4.84 25.98 11.30
CA GLN A 61 -5.26 24.60 11.61
C GLN A 61 -4.05 23.66 11.60
N ILE A 62 -3.12 23.82 10.65
CA ILE A 62 -1.88 23.04 10.64
C ILE A 62 -1.02 23.37 11.86
N GLU A 63 -0.90 24.66 12.23
CA GLU A 63 -0.18 25.06 13.44
C GLU A 63 -0.80 24.43 14.70
N GLU A 64 -2.14 24.46 14.83
CA GLU A 64 -2.85 23.82 15.94
C GLU A 64 -2.53 22.32 16.04
N LEU A 65 -2.53 21.61 14.90
CA LEU A 65 -2.16 20.19 14.85
C LEU A 65 -0.71 19.98 15.30
N VAL A 66 0.24 20.83 14.86
CA VAL A 66 1.64 20.77 15.32
C VAL A 66 1.75 20.98 16.83
N ARG A 67 1.00 21.93 17.42
CA ARG A 67 0.98 22.12 18.88
C ARG A 67 0.43 20.92 19.64
N LEU A 68 -0.59 20.26 19.07
CA LEU A 68 -1.11 19.01 19.65
C LEU A 68 -0.06 17.88 19.55
N GLU A 69 0.70 17.79 18.46
CA GLU A 69 1.80 16.83 18.34
C GLU A 69 2.91 17.07 19.39
N GLU A 70 3.31 18.33 19.58
CA GLU A 70 4.28 18.72 20.62
C GLU A 70 3.79 18.28 22.01
N LYS A 71 2.51 18.53 22.32
CA LYS A 71 1.89 18.11 23.57
C LYS A 71 1.89 16.58 23.74
N VAL A 72 1.57 15.81 22.69
CA VAL A 72 1.62 14.34 22.72
C VAL A 72 3.04 13.85 23.00
N ALA A 73 4.05 14.45 22.35
CA ALA A 73 5.45 14.10 22.57
C ALA A 73 5.92 14.44 23.99
N GLU A 74 5.44 15.54 24.58
CA GLU A 74 5.76 15.94 25.95
C GLU A 74 5.17 14.97 27.00
N VAL A 75 3.88 14.63 26.86
CA VAL A 75 3.17 13.82 27.86
C VAL A 75 3.35 12.32 27.66
N GLY A 76 3.76 11.88 26.47
CA GLY A 76 3.90 10.48 26.09
C GLY A 76 2.59 9.69 26.18
N ILE A 77 2.68 8.35 26.12
CA ILE A 77 1.50 7.48 26.19
C ILE A 77 0.73 7.62 27.53
N THR A 78 1.43 7.93 28.62
CA THR A 78 0.82 8.07 29.96
C THR A 78 -0.12 9.27 30.06
N GLY A 79 0.08 10.30 29.23
CA GLY A 79 -0.80 11.46 29.16
C GLY A 79 -2.00 11.29 28.23
N LEU A 80 -2.09 10.19 27.48
CA LEU A 80 -3.22 9.91 26.57
C LEU A 80 -4.42 9.35 27.34
N HIS A 81 -5.00 10.16 28.23
CA HIS A 81 -6.28 9.86 28.85
C HIS A 81 -7.43 9.96 27.84
N ALA A 82 -8.57 9.32 28.12
CA ALA A 82 -9.68 9.15 27.17
C ALA A 82 -10.15 10.44 26.50
N GLU A 83 -10.30 11.53 27.26
CA GLU A 83 -10.72 12.84 26.73
C GLU A 83 -9.69 13.43 25.76
N PHE A 84 -8.39 13.40 26.10
CA PHE A 84 -7.35 13.91 25.22
C PHE A 84 -7.18 13.04 23.98
N LEU A 85 -7.23 11.72 24.13
CA LEU A 85 -7.19 10.82 22.98
C LEU A 85 -8.40 11.03 22.06
N ARG A 86 -9.62 11.19 22.60
CA ARG A 86 -10.81 11.54 21.81
C ARG A 86 -10.63 12.87 21.08
N GLN A 87 -10.06 13.89 21.72
CA GLN A 87 -9.75 15.17 21.09
C GLN A 87 -8.82 14.98 19.88
N LEU A 88 -7.76 14.17 20.05
CA LEU A 88 -6.80 13.88 18.98
C LEU A 88 -7.48 13.12 17.83
N LYS A 89 -8.28 12.09 18.12
CA LYS A 89 -9.01 11.35 17.09
C LYS A 89 -10.01 12.23 16.32
N ARG A 90 -10.70 13.15 17.00
CA ARG A 90 -11.57 14.18 16.36
C ARG A 90 -10.83 15.15 15.45
N LYS A 91 -9.52 15.33 15.66
CA LYS A 91 -8.64 16.12 14.81
C LYS A 91 -8.01 15.30 13.67
N GLY A 92 -8.39 14.02 13.53
CA GLY A 92 -7.90 13.13 12.47
C GLY A 92 -6.52 12.53 12.73
N PHE A 93 -6.02 12.55 13.97
CA PHE A 93 -4.74 11.89 14.28
C PHE A 93 -4.85 10.38 14.12
N ALA A 94 -4.04 9.80 13.23
CA ALA A 94 -3.90 8.35 13.08
C ALA A 94 -3.18 7.74 14.29
N ASP A 95 -3.51 6.49 14.61
CA ASP A 95 -2.87 5.72 15.68
C ASP A 95 -1.37 5.61 15.44
N ALA A 96 -0.95 5.42 14.18
CA ALA A 96 0.44 5.34 13.80
C ALA A 96 1.20 6.66 14.04
N ARG A 97 0.53 7.81 13.89
CA ARG A 97 1.15 9.11 14.16
C ARG A 97 1.33 9.34 15.66
N LEU A 98 0.30 9.06 16.44
CA LEU A 98 0.35 9.15 17.89
C LEU A 98 1.39 8.20 18.47
N ALA A 99 1.50 6.99 17.92
CA ALA A 99 2.49 6.00 18.32
C ALA A 99 3.92 6.49 18.12
N LYS A 100 4.24 7.10 16.97
CA LYS A 100 5.55 7.72 16.71
C LYS A 100 5.85 8.84 17.71
N LEU A 101 4.88 9.72 17.97
CA LEU A 101 5.05 10.86 18.87
C LEU A 101 5.24 10.41 20.33
N ALA A 102 4.52 9.37 20.75
CA ALA A 102 4.57 8.83 22.12
C ALA A 102 5.67 7.77 22.33
N GLY A 103 6.41 7.38 21.29
CA GLY A 103 7.49 6.38 21.36
C GLY A 103 7.01 4.94 21.60
N VAL A 104 5.85 4.57 21.06
CA VAL A 104 5.20 3.26 21.25
C VAL A 104 4.85 2.62 19.91
N ARG A 105 4.33 1.38 19.91
CA ARG A 105 3.82 0.73 18.69
C ARG A 105 2.40 1.20 18.39
N GLU A 106 2.02 1.26 17.11
CA GLU A 106 0.67 1.59 16.67
C GLU A 106 -0.41 0.74 17.37
N ALA A 107 -0.16 -0.56 17.51
CA ALA A 107 -1.06 -1.48 18.19
C ALA A 107 -1.31 -1.14 19.68
N GLU A 108 -0.42 -0.41 20.33
CA GLU A 108 -0.60 0.05 21.72
C GLU A 108 -1.60 1.21 21.78
N ILE A 109 -1.56 2.14 20.80
CA ILE A 109 -2.56 3.21 20.69
C ILE A 109 -3.93 2.61 20.36
N ARG A 110 -4.00 1.64 19.45
CA ARG A 110 -5.26 0.94 19.15
C ARG A 110 -5.85 0.25 20.37
N LYS A 111 -5.04 -0.52 21.11
CA LYS A 111 -5.47 -1.15 22.38
C LYS A 111 -5.97 -0.12 23.41
N LEU A 112 -5.33 1.05 23.46
CA LEU A 112 -5.74 2.14 24.35
C LEU A 112 -7.10 2.71 23.93
N ARG A 113 -7.36 2.85 22.62
CA ARG A 113 -8.68 3.21 22.11
C ARG A 113 -9.72 2.16 22.45
N ASP A 114 -9.43 0.88 22.23
CA ASP A 114 -10.32 -0.25 22.59
C ASP A 114 -10.66 -0.22 24.10
N GLN A 115 -9.67 0.06 24.95
CA GLN A 115 -9.86 0.16 26.41
C GLN A 115 -10.82 1.29 26.80
N TYR A 116 -10.83 2.39 26.04
CA TYR A 116 -11.70 3.54 26.28
C TYR A 116 -13.02 3.47 25.51
N ASP A 117 -13.28 2.39 24.76
CA ASP A 117 -14.38 2.30 23.80
C ASP A 117 -14.41 3.52 22.85
N LEU A 118 -13.23 3.93 22.40
CA LEU A 118 -13.02 5.09 21.54
C LEU A 118 -12.91 4.66 20.07
N HIS A 119 -14.07 4.55 19.44
CA HIS A 119 -14.21 4.13 18.04
C HIS A 119 -14.84 5.24 17.21
N PRO A 120 -14.58 5.29 15.89
CA PRO A 120 -15.30 6.19 15.02
C PRO A 120 -16.76 5.76 14.90
N VAL A 121 -17.58 6.74 14.58
CA VAL A 121 -18.91 6.55 14.00
C VAL A 121 -18.82 6.78 12.50
N TYR A 122 -19.80 6.27 11.76
CA TYR A 122 -19.88 6.49 10.32
C TYR A 122 -21.08 7.34 9.99
N LYS A 123 -20.86 8.35 9.15
CA LYS A 123 -21.88 9.26 8.64
C LYS A 123 -22.13 8.99 7.17
N ARG A 124 -23.34 9.27 6.69
CA ARG A 124 -23.68 9.11 5.27
C ARG A 124 -23.48 10.39 4.49
N VAL A 125 -23.14 10.24 3.22
CA VAL A 125 -23.22 11.32 2.22
C VAL A 125 -24.63 11.31 1.62
N ASP A 126 -25.36 12.41 1.78
CA ASP A 126 -26.78 12.51 1.43
C ASP A 126 -27.13 13.69 0.52
N THR A 127 -26.15 14.51 0.14
CA THR A 127 -26.28 15.74 -0.67
C THR A 127 -27.09 16.89 -0.05
N CYS A 128 -27.71 16.69 1.11
CA CYS A 128 -28.70 17.61 1.70
C CYS A 128 -28.46 17.92 3.19
N ALA A 129 -27.31 17.53 3.73
CA ALA A 129 -26.92 17.79 5.13
C ALA A 129 -28.00 17.31 6.13
N ALA A 130 -28.45 16.07 5.93
CA ALA A 130 -29.48 15.37 6.70
C ALA A 130 -30.87 16.01 6.69
N GLU A 131 -31.19 16.91 5.75
CA GLU A 131 -32.57 17.39 5.57
C GLU A 131 -33.52 16.26 5.16
N PHE A 132 -33.02 15.30 4.38
CA PHE A 132 -33.77 14.11 3.93
C PHE A 132 -33.00 12.83 4.28
N ALA A 133 -33.74 11.75 4.51
CA ALA A 133 -33.16 10.43 4.69
C ALA A 133 -32.57 9.90 3.37
N THR A 134 -31.50 9.11 3.45
CA THR A 134 -30.90 8.41 2.32
C THR A 134 -30.88 6.91 2.54
N ASP A 135 -31.30 6.15 1.53
CA ASP A 135 -31.19 4.70 1.52
C ASP A 135 -29.77 4.24 1.12
N THR A 136 -29.01 5.10 0.43
CA THR A 136 -27.65 4.82 -0.03
C THR A 136 -26.68 4.74 1.15
N ALA A 137 -25.91 3.65 1.23
CA ALA A 137 -24.88 3.45 2.24
C ALA A 137 -23.51 3.94 1.75
N TYR A 138 -23.40 5.23 1.44
CA TYR A 138 -22.15 5.90 1.09
C TYR A 138 -21.61 6.64 2.33
N MET A 139 -20.53 6.13 2.93
CA MET A 139 -20.12 6.46 4.29
C MET A 139 -18.68 6.95 4.41
N TYR A 140 -18.43 7.74 5.46
CA TYR A 140 -17.09 8.12 5.93
C TYR A 140 -17.04 8.08 7.46
N SER A 141 -15.86 7.87 8.04
CA SER A 141 -15.64 7.79 9.48
C SER A 141 -15.42 9.16 10.10
N THR A 142 -15.85 9.32 11.34
CA THR A 142 -15.58 10.51 12.17
C THR A 142 -15.73 10.16 13.65
N TYR A 143 -15.18 10.98 14.54
CA TYR A 143 -15.29 10.78 16.00
C TYR A 143 -16.38 11.67 16.61
N GLU A 144 -17.60 11.47 16.16
CA GLU A 144 -18.82 12.08 16.71
C GLU A 144 -19.65 11.07 17.53
N GLU A 145 -20.89 11.40 17.84
CA GLU A 145 -21.71 10.63 18.79
C GLU A 145 -22.58 9.56 18.11
N GLU A 146 -23.28 9.90 17.02
CA GLU A 146 -24.24 8.99 16.36
C GLU A 146 -23.63 8.27 15.15
N CYS A 147 -23.82 6.94 15.08
CA CYS A 147 -23.40 6.11 13.95
C CYS A 147 -24.56 5.74 13.04
N GLU A 148 -24.42 6.02 11.75
CA GLU A 148 -25.42 5.78 10.69
C GLU A 148 -25.06 4.57 9.82
N ALA A 149 -24.02 3.81 10.19
CA ALA A 149 -23.61 2.62 9.47
C ALA A 149 -24.79 1.62 9.38
N ASN A 150 -25.43 1.32 10.51
CA ASN A 150 -26.55 0.40 10.61
C ASN A 150 -26.33 -0.88 9.78
N PRO A 151 -25.27 -1.66 10.10
CA PRO A 151 -24.87 -2.80 9.29
C PRO A 151 -25.99 -3.86 9.26
N SER A 152 -26.15 -4.51 8.11
CA SER A 152 -27.13 -5.60 7.99
C SER A 152 -26.71 -6.80 8.85
N THR A 153 -27.66 -7.62 9.28
CA THR A 153 -27.40 -8.88 10.00
C THR A 153 -27.84 -10.12 9.24
N ASP A 154 -28.50 -9.94 8.10
CA ASP A 154 -29.23 -11.01 7.40
C ASP A 154 -28.44 -11.59 6.22
N ARG A 155 -27.43 -10.86 5.71
CA ARG A 155 -26.66 -11.26 4.54
C ARG A 155 -25.23 -11.63 4.89
N GLU A 156 -24.68 -12.57 4.12
CA GLU A 156 -23.25 -12.84 4.13
C GLU A 156 -22.52 -11.72 3.39
N LYS A 157 -21.55 -11.09 4.05
CA LYS A 157 -20.88 -9.89 3.53
C LYS A 157 -19.48 -10.21 3.02
N ILE A 158 -19.13 -9.69 1.86
CA ILE A 158 -17.75 -9.73 1.35
C ILE A 158 -17.23 -8.31 1.20
N MET A 159 -16.10 -8.04 1.84
CA MET A 159 -15.42 -6.77 1.75
C MET A 159 -14.33 -6.82 0.67
N VAL A 160 -14.24 -5.79 -0.14
CA VAL A 160 -13.23 -5.62 -1.19
C VAL A 160 -12.40 -4.38 -0.85
N LEU A 161 -11.09 -4.55 -0.70
CA LEU A 161 -10.18 -3.45 -0.43
C LEU A 161 -9.60 -2.91 -1.74
N GLY A 162 -9.88 -1.64 -2.03
CA GLY A 162 -9.33 -0.92 -3.18
C GLY A 162 -7.85 -0.54 -3.00
N GLY A 163 -7.30 0.13 -4.00
CA GLY A 163 -5.87 0.49 -4.03
C GLY A 163 -5.51 1.86 -3.46
N GLY A 164 -6.48 2.73 -3.18
CA GLY A 164 -6.23 4.16 -2.93
C GLY A 164 -5.81 4.91 -4.20
N PRO A 165 -5.12 6.06 -4.10
CA PRO A 165 -4.89 6.99 -5.21
C PRO A 165 -3.97 6.42 -6.28
N ASN A 166 -4.39 6.44 -7.56
CA ASN A 166 -3.59 5.92 -8.68
C ASN A 166 -2.15 6.45 -8.72
N ARG A 167 -1.21 5.59 -9.13
CA ARG A 167 0.20 5.93 -9.36
C ARG A 167 0.81 4.99 -10.39
N ILE A 168 1.99 5.34 -10.93
CA ILE A 168 2.71 4.48 -11.89
C ILE A 168 2.91 3.08 -11.27
N GLY A 169 2.53 2.04 -12.02
CA GLY A 169 2.54 0.64 -11.58
C GLY A 169 1.34 0.21 -10.72
N GLN A 170 0.43 1.13 -10.39
CA GLN A 170 -0.81 0.86 -9.65
C GLN A 170 -1.93 1.79 -10.12
N GLY A 171 -2.48 1.51 -11.29
CA GLY A 171 -3.49 2.31 -11.96
C GLY A 171 -4.89 1.70 -11.90
N ILE A 172 -5.65 1.98 -12.96
CA ILE A 172 -7.06 1.63 -13.11
C ILE A 172 -7.29 0.13 -13.25
N GLU A 173 -6.25 -0.64 -13.57
CA GLU A 173 -6.31 -2.10 -13.74
C GLU A 173 -6.77 -2.78 -12.45
N PHE A 174 -6.28 -2.29 -11.30
CA PHE A 174 -6.67 -2.78 -9.98
C PHE A 174 -8.08 -2.34 -9.58
N ASP A 175 -8.48 -1.14 -9.97
CA ASP A 175 -9.86 -0.67 -9.77
C ASP A 175 -10.86 -1.55 -10.53
N TYR A 176 -10.54 -1.87 -11.78
CA TYR A 176 -11.33 -2.77 -12.62
C TYR A 176 -11.55 -4.14 -11.95
N CYS A 177 -10.48 -4.74 -11.40
CA CYS A 177 -10.59 -6.01 -10.66
C CYS A 177 -11.51 -5.88 -9.43
N CYS A 178 -11.37 -4.80 -8.65
CA CYS A 178 -12.20 -4.55 -7.48
C CYS A 178 -13.69 -4.37 -7.85
N VAL A 179 -13.98 -3.62 -8.92
CA VAL A 179 -15.33 -3.45 -9.46
C VAL A 179 -15.91 -4.80 -9.86
N HIS A 180 -15.17 -5.61 -10.60
CA HIS A 180 -15.63 -6.93 -11.02
C HIS A 180 -15.92 -7.87 -9.83
N ALA A 181 -15.09 -7.86 -8.79
CA ALA A 181 -15.36 -8.63 -7.57
C ALA A 181 -16.68 -8.22 -6.92
N SER A 182 -16.92 -6.92 -6.76
CA SER A 182 -18.17 -6.41 -6.19
C SER A 182 -19.37 -6.77 -7.06
N LEU A 183 -19.29 -6.59 -8.38
CA LEU A 183 -20.38 -6.89 -9.28
C LEU A 183 -20.73 -8.39 -9.27
N ALA A 184 -19.72 -9.26 -9.40
CA ALA A 184 -19.92 -10.70 -9.43
C ALA A 184 -20.49 -11.24 -8.10
N LEU A 185 -19.91 -10.84 -6.96
CA LEU A 185 -20.38 -11.32 -5.66
C LEU A 185 -21.76 -10.78 -5.29
N ARG A 186 -22.09 -9.56 -5.73
CA ARG A 186 -23.44 -9.01 -5.57
C ARG A 186 -24.46 -9.78 -6.39
N GLU A 187 -24.12 -10.16 -7.63
CA GLU A 187 -24.96 -11.01 -8.47
C GLU A 187 -25.15 -12.41 -7.85
N ASP A 188 -24.12 -12.95 -7.20
CA ASP A 188 -24.17 -14.21 -6.45
C ASP A 188 -24.92 -14.10 -5.10
N GLY A 189 -25.39 -12.90 -4.72
CA GLY A 189 -26.25 -12.67 -3.56
C GLY A 189 -25.53 -12.30 -2.27
N TYR A 190 -24.23 -12.04 -2.30
CA TYR A 190 -23.51 -11.45 -1.16
C TYR A 190 -23.85 -9.97 -0.99
N GLU A 191 -23.73 -9.47 0.23
CA GLU A 191 -23.69 -8.03 0.47
C GLU A 191 -22.25 -7.54 0.26
N THR A 192 -22.03 -6.72 -0.78
CA THR A 192 -20.68 -6.28 -1.13
C THR A 192 -20.33 -4.96 -0.46
N ILE A 193 -19.15 -4.92 0.15
CA ILE A 193 -18.64 -3.75 0.86
C ILE A 193 -17.36 -3.28 0.18
N MET A 194 -17.38 -2.10 -0.43
CA MET A 194 -16.17 -1.50 -1.01
C MET A 194 -15.51 -0.56 -0.01
N VAL A 195 -14.18 -0.68 0.13
CA VAL A 195 -13.36 0.25 0.92
C VAL A 195 -12.28 0.84 0.02
N ASN A 196 -12.44 2.10 -0.36
CA ASN A 196 -11.48 2.81 -1.22
C ASN A 196 -11.64 4.33 -1.04
N CYS A 197 -10.63 5.10 -1.42
CA CYS A 197 -10.63 6.56 -1.29
C CYS A 197 -10.15 7.31 -2.55
N ASN A 198 -10.09 6.62 -3.69
CA ASN A 198 -9.74 7.27 -4.95
C ASN A 198 -10.98 7.90 -5.60
N PRO A 199 -11.11 9.24 -5.64
CA PRO A 199 -12.33 9.90 -6.15
C PRO A 199 -12.53 9.72 -7.66
N GLU A 200 -11.52 9.29 -8.40
CA GLU A 200 -11.57 9.17 -9.87
C GLU A 200 -12.18 7.84 -10.34
N THR A 201 -12.45 6.91 -9.42
CA THR A 201 -12.67 5.50 -9.75
C THR A 201 -14.12 5.06 -9.71
N VAL A 202 -14.43 3.99 -10.46
CA VAL A 202 -15.76 3.38 -10.50
C VAL A 202 -16.03 2.59 -9.21
N SER A 203 -15.00 2.04 -8.55
CA SER A 203 -15.19 1.38 -7.25
C SER A 203 -15.78 2.31 -6.19
N THR A 204 -15.46 3.60 -6.24
CA THR A 204 -16.00 4.62 -5.32
C THR A 204 -17.31 5.25 -5.80
N ASP A 205 -17.92 4.72 -6.87
CA ASP A 205 -19.31 5.00 -7.20
C ASP A 205 -20.21 4.17 -6.27
N TYR A 206 -21.22 4.81 -5.69
CA TYR A 206 -22.16 4.16 -4.77
C TYR A 206 -23.02 3.09 -5.47
N ASP A 207 -23.14 3.11 -6.80
CA ASP A 207 -23.88 2.08 -7.56
C ASP A 207 -23.09 0.76 -7.72
N THR A 208 -21.79 0.76 -7.44
CA THR A 208 -20.90 -0.39 -7.65
C THR A 208 -21.00 -1.46 -6.55
N SER A 209 -21.36 -1.07 -5.32
CA SER A 209 -21.41 -1.97 -4.15
C SER A 209 -22.66 -1.73 -3.32
N ASP A 210 -23.07 -2.68 -2.48
CA ASP A 210 -24.18 -2.45 -1.55
C ASP A 210 -23.83 -1.35 -0.52
N ARG A 211 -22.56 -1.29 -0.10
CA ARG A 211 -22.08 -0.40 0.94
C ARG A 211 -20.69 0.12 0.59
N LEU A 212 -20.52 1.43 0.53
CA LEU A 212 -19.26 2.08 0.20
C LEU A 212 -18.73 2.85 1.42
N TYR A 213 -17.51 2.53 1.82
CA TYR A 213 -16.73 3.28 2.81
C TYR A 213 -15.64 4.07 2.10
N PHE A 214 -15.80 5.39 2.02
CA PHE A 214 -14.82 6.30 1.43
C PHE A 214 -13.67 6.59 2.40
N GLU A 215 -12.91 5.55 2.71
CA GLU A 215 -11.94 5.56 3.81
C GLU A 215 -10.52 5.31 3.31
N PRO A 216 -9.50 5.83 4.00
CA PRO A 216 -8.13 5.44 3.73
C PRO A 216 -7.97 3.92 3.84
N VAL A 217 -7.29 3.29 2.87
CA VAL A 217 -7.03 1.84 2.89
C VAL A 217 -5.83 1.56 3.80
N THR A 218 -6.02 1.72 5.11
CA THR A 218 -5.01 1.46 6.14
C THR A 218 -5.46 0.35 7.09
N LEU A 219 -4.52 -0.17 7.89
CA LEU A 219 -4.85 -1.18 8.91
C LEU A 219 -5.86 -0.64 9.93
N GLU A 220 -5.71 0.61 10.35
CA GLU A 220 -6.56 1.21 11.37
C GLU A 220 -8.00 1.33 10.88
N ASP A 221 -8.19 1.98 9.73
CA ASP A 221 -9.52 2.29 9.19
C ASP A 221 -10.26 1.02 8.79
N VAL A 222 -9.56 0.06 8.16
CA VAL A 222 -10.16 -1.23 7.77
C VAL A 222 -10.58 -2.04 9.01
N LEU A 223 -9.81 -2.02 10.09
CA LEU A 223 -10.19 -2.73 11.33
C LEU A 223 -11.44 -2.14 11.97
N GLU A 224 -11.63 -0.81 11.94
CA GLU A 224 -12.85 -0.18 12.46
C GLU A 224 -14.09 -0.55 11.62
N ILE A 225 -13.95 -0.67 10.30
CA ILE A 225 -15.04 -1.13 9.44
C ILE A 225 -15.34 -2.60 9.73
N VAL A 226 -14.31 -3.46 9.79
CA VAL A 226 -14.47 -4.89 10.11
C VAL A 226 -15.12 -5.09 11.48
N ARG A 227 -14.78 -4.27 12.48
CA ARG A 227 -15.37 -4.34 13.83
C ARG A 227 -16.89 -4.24 13.81
N ILE A 228 -17.45 -3.31 13.02
CA ILE A 228 -18.90 -3.08 12.95
C ILE A 228 -19.57 -3.96 11.91
N GLU A 229 -18.94 -4.24 10.77
CA GLU A 229 -19.53 -5.00 9.68
C GLU A 229 -19.46 -6.51 9.89
N LYS A 230 -18.39 -6.99 10.51
CA LYS A 230 -18.08 -8.40 10.74
C LYS A 230 -18.27 -9.25 9.46
N PRO A 231 -17.53 -8.93 8.38
CA PRO A 231 -17.71 -9.59 7.10
C PRO A 231 -17.39 -11.09 7.18
N LYS A 232 -18.01 -11.87 6.30
CA LYS A 232 -17.68 -13.29 6.12
C LYS A 232 -16.28 -13.46 5.53
N GLY A 233 -15.90 -12.55 4.62
CA GLY A 233 -14.60 -12.57 3.95
C GLY A 233 -14.14 -11.19 3.52
N VAL A 234 -12.82 -11.02 3.41
CA VAL A 234 -12.15 -9.82 2.92
C VAL A 234 -11.18 -10.17 1.79
N ILE A 235 -11.38 -9.54 0.63
CA ILE A 235 -10.51 -9.66 -0.54
C ILE A 235 -9.43 -8.58 -0.46
N VAL A 236 -8.17 -9.01 -0.48
CA VAL A 236 -6.98 -8.15 -0.35
C VAL A 236 -6.07 -8.20 -1.58
N GLN A 237 -6.38 -9.05 -2.55
CA GLN A 237 -5.52 -9.38 -3.69
C GLN A 237 -5.75 -8.45 -4.89
N TYR A 238 -6.89 -7.75 -4.95
CA TYR A 238 -7.32 -7.04 -6.18
C TYR A 238 -6.95 -5.56 -6.20
N GLY A 239 -6.71 -4.92 -5.06
CA GLY A 239 -6.37 -3.49 -4.98
C GLY A 239 -4.88 -3.17 -5.17
N GLY A 240 -4.06 -4.11 -5.68
CA GLY A 240 -2.62 -3.95 -5.81
C GLY A 240 -1.89 -3.97 -4.47
N GLN A 241 -0.72 -3.31 -4.37
CA GLN A 241 0.17 -3.47 -3.20
C GLN A 241 -0.38 -2.92 -1.89
N THR A 242 -1.29 -1.94 -1.94
CA THR A 242 -1.82 -1.29 -0.75
C THR A 242 -2.49 -2.31 0.17
N PRO A 243 -3.55 -3.02 -0.26
CA PRO A 243 -4.15 -4.09 0.56
C PRO A 243 -3.24 -5.31 0.72
N LEU A 244 -2.39 -5.62 -0.27
CA LEU A 244 -1.47 -6.76 -0.19
C LEU A 244 -0.51 -6.65 1.00
N LYS A 245 0.02 -5.44 1.27
CA LYS A 245 0.88 -5.16 2.44
C LYS A 245 0.14 -5.23 3.77
N LEU A 246 -1.18 -5.09 3.77
CA LEU A 246 -2.00 -5.16 4.98
C LEU A 246 -2.40 -6.60 5.32
N ALA A 247 -2.38 -7.53 4.36
CA ALA A 247 -2.92 -8.89 4.47
C ALA A 247 -2.49 -9.62 5.77
N ARG A 248 -1.18 -9.68 6.06
CA ARG A 248 -0.66 -10.35 7.28
C ARG A 248 -1.12 -9.67 8.56
N ALA A 249 -1.15 -8.33 8.58
CA ALA A 249 -1.56 -7.57 9.76
C ALA A 249 -3.06 -7.67 10.02
N LEU A 250 -3.87 -7.72 8.95
CA LEU A 250 -5.31 -7.95 9.00
C LEU A 250 -5.62 -9.35 9.54
N GLU A 251 -5.00 -10.40 8.99
CA GLU A 251 -5.19 -11.77 9.47
C GLU A 251 -4.75 -11.94 10.93
N ALA A 252 -3.59 -11.38 11.31
CA ALA A 252 -3.13 -11.40 12.70
C ALA A 252 -4.05 -10.66 13.67
N ALA A 253 -4.86 -9.71 13.17
CA ALA A 253 -5.89 -9.00 13.93
C ALA A 253 -7.26 -9.70 13.91
N GLY A 254 -7.37 -10.88 13.27
CA GLY A 254 -8.59 -11.69 13.23
C GLY A 254 -9.53 -11.37 12.07
N VAL A 255 -9.08 -10.63 11.06
CA VAL A 255 -9.86 -10.35 9.85
C VAL A 255 -9.93 -11.62 8.98
N PRO A 256 -11.12 -12.03 8.48
CA PRO A 256 -11.25 -13.22 7.66
C PRO A 256 -10.80 -12.94 6.21
N VAL A 257 -9.49 -12.96 5.97
CA VAL A 257 -8.95 -12.86 4.61
C VAL A 257 -9.32 -14.11 3.82
N ILE A 258 -9.92 -13.94 2.63
CA ILE A 258 -10.34 -15.04 1.74
C ILE A 258 -9.50 -15.07 0.46
N GLY A 259 -9.53 -16.20 -0.25
CA GLY A 259 -8.67 -16.45 -1.42
C GLY A 259 -7.28 -16.94 -1.03
N THR A 260 -6.26 -16.60 -1.82
CA THR A 260 -4.87 -16.93 -1.50
C THR A 260 -4.47 -16.34 -0.16
N SER A 261 -3.99 -17.19 0.76
CA SER A 261 -3.69 -16.79 2.14
C SER A 261 -2.57 -15.73 2.21
N PRO A 262 -2.54 -14.89 3.27
CA PRO A 262 -1.45 -13.95 3.48
C PRO A 262 -0.06 -14.59 3.54
N ASP A 263 0.06 -15.82 4.06
CA ASP A 263 1.33 -16.56 4.05
C ASP A 263 1.72 -17.03 2.64
N ALA A 264 0.75 -17.46 1.83
CA ALA A 264 0.99 -17.82 0.43
C ALA A 264 1.42 -16.60 -0.42
N ILE A 265 0.78 -15.45 -0.20
CA ILE A 265 1.21 -14.18 -0.80
C ILE A 265 2.64 -13.85 -0.37
N ASP A 266 2.96 -13.95 0.93
CA ASP A 266 4.30 -13.73 1.45
C ASP A 266 5.32 -14.73 0.87
N ARG A 267 4.94 -15.99 0.60
CA ARG A 267 5.82 -16.96 -0.09
C ARG A 267 6.19 -16.54 -1.52
N ALA A 268 5.33 -15.82 -2.21
CA ALA A 268 5.58 -15.36 -3.58
C ALA A 268 6.31 -13.99 -3.60
N GLU A 269 5.98 -13.10 -2.67
CA GLU A 269 6.60 -11.77 -2.54
C GLU A 269 8.00 -11.84 -1.90
N ASP A 270 8.19 -12.71 -0.90
CA ASP A 270 9.48 -12.96 -0.27
C ASP A 270 10.36 -13.79 -1.20
N ARG A 271 11.49 -13.20 -1.60
CA ARG A 271 12.35 -13.76 -2.64
C ARG A 271 13.08 -15.02 -2.20
N GLU A 272 13.46 -15.13 -0.92
CA GLU A 272 14.10 -16.33 -0.38
C GLU A 272 13.08 -17.48 -0.31
N ARG A 273 11.86 -17.19 0.18
CA ARG A 273 10.78 -18.18 0.20
C ARG A 273 10.41 -18.64 -1.21
N PHE A 274 10.35 -17.73 -2.17
CA PHE A 274 10.04 -18.04 -3.56
C PHE A 274 11.14 -18.88 -4.22
N GLN A 275 12.42 -18.54 -4.01
CA GLN A 275 13.55 -19.34 -4.50
C GLN A 275 13.47 -20.79 -4.00
N HIS A 276 13.22 -20.99 -2.71
CA HIS A 276 13.04 -22.34 -2.16
C HIS A 276 11.87 -23.11 -2.79
N ALA A 277 10.77 -22.42 -3.12
CA ALA A 277 9.64 -23.04 -3.81
C ALA A 277 10.02 -23.47 -5.25
N VAL A 278 10.74 -22.62 -5.97
CA VAL A 278 11.26 -22.89 -7.32
C VAL A 278 12.23 -24.08 -7.32
N GLU A 279 13.16 -24.12 -6.37
CA GLU A 279 14.11 -25.23 -6.20
C GLU A 279 13.39 -26.55 -5.90
N ARG A 280 12.41 -26.52 -5.00
CA ARG A 280 11.57 -27.67 -4.66
C ARG A 280 10.83 -28.23 -5.87
N LEU A 281 10.29 -27.34 -6.71
CA LEU A 281 9.61 -27.71 -7.96
C LEU A 281 10.58 -28.06 -9.10
N LYS A 282 11.89 -27.87 -8.89
CA LYS A 282 12.95 -28.05 -9.90
C LYS A 282 12.68 -27.23 -11.17
N LEU A 283 12.17 -26.00 -10.99
CA LEU A 283 12.03 -25.05 -12.09
C LEU A 283 13.35 -24.31 -12.31
N LYS A 284 13.50 -23.72 -13.50
CA LYS A 284 14.68 -22.90 -13.80
C LYS A 284 14.49 -21.49 -13.25
N GLN A 285 15.51 -20.98 -12.59
CA GLN A 285 15.64 -19.60 -12.15
C GLN A 285 17.04 -19.08 -12.52
N PRO A 286 17.19 -17.79 -12.86
CA PRO A 286 18.52 -17.18 -13.02
C PRO A 286 19.37 -17.35 -11.76
N ALA A 287 20.68 -17.41 -11.92
CA ALA A 287 21.59 -17.35 -10.78
C ALA A 287 21.35 -16.04 -10.01
N ASN A 288 21.20 -16.14 -8.69
CA ASN A 288 20.83 -14.99 -7.87
C ASN A 288 21.44 -15.09 -6.47
N ALA A 289 21.50 -13.96 -5.76
CA ALA A 289 21.87 -13.89 -4.35
C ALA A 289 21.23 -12.70 -3.64
N THR A 290 20.88 -12.92 -2.37
CA THR A 290 20.35 -11.90 -1.47
C THR A 290 21.49 -11.28 -0.65
N VAL A 291 21.62 -9.95 -0.68
CA VAL A 291 22.73 -9.23 -0.06
C VAL A 291 22.25 -8.04 0.76
N THR A 292 22.94 -7.75 1.87
CA THR A 292 22.60 -6.66 2.80
C THR A 292 23.69 -5.59 2.87
N THR A 293 24.89 -5.89 2.37
CA THR A 293 26.02 -4.96 2.37
C THR A 293 26.65 -4.89 1.00
N ILE A 294 27.23 -3.73 0.68
CA ILE A 294 27.89 -3.48 -0.60
C ILE A 294 29.04 -4.46 -0.87
N GLU A 295 29.85 -4.79 0.14
CA GLU A 295 30.98 -5.71 -0.07
C GLU A 295 30.50 -7.15 -0.30
N MET A 296 29.43 -7.58 0.38
CA MET A 296 28.78 -8.86 0.10
C MET A 296 28.18 -8.88 -1.32
N ALA A 297 27.58 -7.77 -1.76
CA ALA A 297 27.06 -7.61 -3.11
C ALA A 297 28.17 -7.79 -4.16
N VAL A 298 29.33 -7.15 -3.96
CA VAL A 298 30.47 -7.23 -4.89
C VAL A 298 31.05 -8.65 -4.94
N GLU A 299 31.12 -9.36 -3.81
CA GLU A 299 31.57 -10.75 -3.78
C GLU A 299 30.60 -11.66 -4.53
N LYS A 300 29.30 -11.57 -4.23
CA LYS A 300 28.26 -12.39 -4.86
C LYS A 300 28.06 -12.07 -6.33
N ALA A 301 28.26 -10.83 -6.75
CA ALA A 301 28.24 -10.43 -8.15
C ALA A 301 29.27 -11.19 -9.00
N LYS A 302 30.45 -11.50 -8.44
CA LYS A 302 31.50 -12.28 -9.14
C LYS A 302 31.12 -13.75 -9.31
N GLU A 303 30.34 -14.29 -8.39
CA GLU A 303 29.81 -15.66 -8.43
C GLU A 303 28.69 -15.79 -9.46
N ILE A 304 27.77 -14.82 -9.49
CA ILE A 304 26.60 -14.81 -10.39
C ILE A 304 27.01 -14.47 -11.84
N GLY A 305 27.87 -13.47 -12.01
CA GLY A 305 28.30 -12.97 -13.32
C GLY A 305 27.45 -11.80 -13.83
N TYR A 306 28.13 -10.76 -14.31
CA TYR A 306 27.52 -9.59 -14.94
C TYR A 306 27.06 -9.89 -16.38
N PRO A 307 26.10 -9.12 -16.94
CA PRO A 307 25.31 -8.07 -16.29
C PRO A 307 24.35 -8.61 -15.20
N LEU A 308 24.04 -7.77 -14.21
CA LEU A 308 23.15 -8.09 -13.10
C LEU A 308 21.94 -7.16 -13.06
N VAL A 309 20.80 -7.69 -12.65
CA VAL A 309 19.63 -6.90 -12.26
C VAL A 309 19.67 -6.72 -10.74
N VAL A 310 19.75 -5.49 -10.28
CA VAL A 310 19.72 -5.16 -8.85
C VAL A 310 18.31 -4.72 -8.47
N ARG A 311 17.70 -5.42 -7.50
CA ARG A 311 16.28 -5.26 -7.17
C ARG A 311 16.04 -5.15 -5.66
N PRO A 312 15.34 -4.10 -5.17
CA PRO A 312 14.90 -4.04 -3.78
C PRO A 312 13.68 -4.96 -3.56
N SER A 313 13.47 -5.37 -2.30
CA SER A 313 12.34 -6.22 -1.90
C SER A 313 11.03 -5.43 -1.68
N TYR A 314 9.86 -6.06 -1.79
CA TYR A 314 8.52 -5.49 -1.51
C TYR A 314 8.11 -4.26 -2.34
N VAL A 315 8.61 -4.16 -3.57
CA VAL A 315 8.28 -3.12 -4.56
C VAL A 315 7.64 -3.70 -5.83
N LEU A 316 6.81 -2.90 -6.49
CA LEU A 316 6.23 -3.16 -7.81
C LEU A 316 6.64 -2.04 -8.78
N GLY A 317 6.48 -2.29 -10.09
CA GLY A 317 6.72 -1.27 -11.11
C GLY A 317 8.19 -0.93 -11.32
N GLY A 318 9.11 -1.86 -11.06
CA GLY A 318 10.54 -1.64 -11.29
C GLY A 318 11.18 -0.56 -10.42
N ARG A 319 10.53 -0.12 -9.34
CA ARG A 319 11.00 1.02 -8.55
C ARG A 319 12.39 0.77 -7.97
N ALA A 320 13.34 1.64 -8.35
CA ALA A 320 14.75 1.54 -7.99
C ALA A 320 15.42 0.22 -8.43
N MET A 321 14.95 -0.40 -9.52
CA MET A 321 15.68 -1.48 -10.19
C MET A 321 16.66 -0.87 -11.20
N GLU A 322 17.88 -1.41 -11.27
CA GLU A 322 18.90 -0.99 -12.24
C GLU A 322 19.64 -2.23 -12.77
N ILE A 323 19.96 -2.21 -14.07
CA ILE A 323 20.86 -3.20 -14.66
C ILE A 323 22.28 -2.66 -14.50
N VAL A 324 23.12 -3.42 -13.80
CA VAL A 324 24.53 -3.06 -13.56
C VAL A 324 25.44 -3.97 -14.37
N TYR A 325 26.41 -3.36 -15.06
CA TYR A 325 27.29 -4.07 -15.99
C TYR A 325 28.65 -4.41 -15.39
N ASP A 326 29.04 -3.72 -14.31
CA ASP A 326 30.31 -3.93 -13.62
C ASP A 326 30.26 -3.56 -12.13
N GLU A 327 31.39 -3.75 -11.44
CA GLU A 327 31.51 -3.45 -10.01
C GLU A 327 31.33 -1.96 -9.70
N ALA A 328 31.75 -1.06 -10.60
CA ALA A 328 31.64 0.38 -10.38
C ALA A 328 30.17 0.83 -10.42
N ASP A 329 29.39 0.31 -11.37
CA ASP A 329 27.95 0.51 -11.46
C ASP A 329 27.24 -0.03 -10.22
N LEU A 330 27.58 -1.25 -9.78
CA LEU A 330 27.00 -1.84 -8.58
C LEU A 330 27.26 -0.97 -7.34
N ARG A 331 28.49 -0.47 -7.17
CA ARG A 331 28.82 0.41 -6.03
C ARG A 331 28.09 1.75 -6.10
N ARG A 332 27.94 2.32 -7.31
CA ARG A 332 27.18 3.56 -7.54
C ARG A 332 25.71 3.37 -7.15
N TYR A 333 25.08 2.29 -7.59
CA TYR A 333 23.70 1.94 -7.23
C TYR A 333 23.52 1.87 -5.71
N PHE A 334 24.41 1.16 -5.00
CA PHE A 334 24.29 1.03 -3.54
C PHE A 334 24.42 2.37 -2.79
N GLN A 335 25.16 3.34 -3.33
CA GLN A 335 25.29 4.67 -2.74
C GLN A 335 24.03 5.53 -2.92
N THR A 336 23.32 5.37 -4.04
CA THR A 336 22.15 6.19 -4.38
C THR A 336 20.83 5.55 -3.94
N ALA A 337 20.67 4.24 -4.15
CA ALA A 337 19.38 3.54 -4.08
C ALA A 337 19.07 2.90 -2.71
N VAL A 338 20.07 2.54 -1.90
CA VAL A 338 19.84 1.87 -0.60
C VAL A 338 19.15 2.79 0.42
N SER A 339 19.17 4.11 0.20
CA SER A 339 18.38 5.07 0.98
C SER A 339 16.86 4.83 0.90
N VAL A 340 16.39 4.06 -0.09
CA VAL A 340 14.97 3.79 -0.35
C VAL A 340 14.49 2.45 0.26
N SER A 341 15.41 1.58 0.69
CA SER A 341 15.07 0.25 1.25
C SER A 341 14.96 0.30 2.78
N ASN A 342 13.80 -0.06 3.33
CA ASN A 342 13.53 -0.16 4.77
C ASN A 342 14.27 -1.37 5.39
N ASP A 343 15.59 -1.28 5.58
CA ASP A 343 16.45 -2.36 6.12
C ASP A 343 16.30 -3.72 5.39
N ALA A 344 15.61 -3.73 4.24
CA ALA A 344 15.29 -4.94 3.50
C ALA A 344 16.46 -5.31 2.58
N PRO A 345 16.76 -6.61 2.45
CA PRO A 345 17.86 -7.06 1.60
C PRO A 345 17.62 -6.71 0.13
N VAL A 346 18.73 -6.49 -0.58
CA VAL A 346 18.78 -6.22 -2.03
C VAL A 346 19.12 -7.53 -2.74
N LEU A 347 18.43 -7.79 -3.85
CA LEU A 347 18.64 -8.97 -4.68
C LEU A 347 19.56 -8.64 -5.86
N LEU A 348 20.47 -9.57 -6.15
CA LEU A 348 21.26 -9.60 -7.37
C LEU A 348 20.80 -10.79 -8.19
N ASP A 349 20.36 -10.56 -9.43
CA ASP A 349 20.05 -11.63 -10.39
C ASP A 349 20.92 -11.50 -11.62
N HIS A 350 21.30 -12.63 -12.21
CA HIS A 350 21.88 -12.64 -13.53
C HIS A 350 20.87 -12.11 -14.55
N PHE A 351 21.27 -11.08 -15.31
CA PHE A 351 20.45 -10.54 -16.37
C PHE A 351 20.45 -11.50 -17.58
N LEU A 352 19.26 -11.87 -18.03
CA LEU A 352 19.08 -12.75 -19.18
C LEU A 352 19.10 -11.93 -20.47
N ASP A 353 20.27 -11.84 -21.08
CA ASP A 353 20.46 -11.13 -22.35
C ASP A 353 19.75 -11.85 -23.52
N ASP A 354 19.26 -11.08 -24.51
CA ASP A 354 18.51 -11.57 -25.68
C ASP A 354 17.32 -12.51 -25.34
N ALA A 355 16.62 -12.27 -24.24
CA ALA A 355 15.50 -13.10 -23.79
C ALA A 355 14.12 -12.50 -24.13
N VAL A 356 13.17 -13.35 -24.54
CA VAL A 356 11.75 -12.96 -24.69
C VAL A 356 11.07 -13.02 -23.33
N GLU A 357 10.34 -11.97 -22.97
CA GLU A 357 9.53 -11.92 -21.75
C GLU A 357 8.07 -12.32 -22.03
N VAL A 358 7.44 -12.98 -21.04
CA VAL A 358 6.11 -13.55 -21.16
C VAL A 358 5.34 -13.37 -19.86
N ASP A 359 4.13 -12.83 -19.95
CA ASP A 359 3.16 -12.79 -18.86
C ASP A 359 2.11 -13.91 -19.03
N VAL A 360 1.74 -14.55 -17.92
CA VAL A 360 0.71 -15.61 -17.89
C VAL A 360 -0.23 -15.37 -16.72
N ASP A 361 -1.46 -14.96 -17.04
CA ASP A 361 -2.54 -14.82 -16.07
C ASP A 361 -3.33 -16.13 -15.97
N ALA A 362 -3.60 -16.58 -14.75
CA ALA A 362 -4.30 -17.83 -14.48
C ALA A 362 -5.10 -17.78 -13.17
N ILE A 363 -6.08 -18.67 -13.04
CA ILE A 363 -6.91 -18.85 -11.84
C ILE A 363 -6.78 -20.30 -11.38
N CYS A 364 -6.61 -20.50 -10.07
CA CYS A 364 -6.56 -21.81 -9.42
C CYS A 364 -7.62 -21.86 -8.31
N ASP A 365 -8.39 -22.95 -8.26
CA ASP A 365 -9.39 -23.21 -7.21
C ASP A 365 -8.96 -24.31 -6.22
N GLY A 366 -7.73 -24.81 -6.37
CA GLY A 366 -7.19 -25.93 -5.59
C GLY A 366 -7.43 -27.31 -6.21
N GLU A 367 -8.30 -27.42 -7.22
CA GLU A 367 -8.53 -28.65 -7.99
C GLU A 367 -7.97 -28.55 -9.41
N MET A 368 -8.17 -27.41 -10.07
CA MET A 368 -7.72 -27.14 -11.43
C MET A 368 -7.11 -25.75 -11.58
N VAL A 369 -6.36 -25.59 -12.66
CA VAL A 369 -5.74 -24.31 -13.05
C VAL A 369 -6.25 -23.95 -14.43
N LEU A 370 -6.96 -22.82 -14.52
CA LEU A 370 -7.43 -22.23 -15.76
C LEU A 370 -6.43 -21.18 -16.21
N ILE A 371 -5.83 -21.37 -17.39
CA ILE A 371 -5.00 -20.35 -18.04
C ILE A 371 -5.93 -19.31 -18.68
N GLY A 372 -5.85 -18.06 -18.21
CA GLY A 372 -6.60 -16.94 -18.76
C GLY A 372 -5.98 -16.43 -20.06
N GLY A 373 -4.66 -16.22 -20.06
CA GLY A 373 -3.93 -15.73 -21.24
C GLY A 373 -2.43 -15.95 -21.13
N ILE A 374 -1.78 -16.11 -22.29
CA ILE A 374 -0.31 -16.09 -22.41
C ILE A 374 0.03 -14.95 -23.36
N MET A 375 0.76 -13.97 -22.84
CA MET A 375 1.11 -12.73 -23.53
C MET A 375 2.60 -12.72 -23.81
N GLU A 376 2.99 -12.58 -25.08
CA GLU A 376 4.39 -12.46 -25.48
C GLU A 376 4.75 -10.98 -25.64
N HIS A 377 5.82 -10.52 -24.98
CA HIS A 377 6.26 -9.14 -25.08
C HIS A 377 6.96 -8.87 -26.40
N ILE A 378 6.85 -7.63 -26.89
CA ILE A 378 7.55 -7.18 -28.11
C ILE A 378 9.00 -6.82 -27.76
N GLU A 379 9.19 -6.04 -26.69
CA GLU A 379 10.49 -5.75 -26.13
C GLU A 379 11.05 -6.97 -25.37
N GLN A 380 12.37 -7.12 -25.41
CA GLN A 380 13.09 -8.16 -24.68
C GLN A 380 13.06 -7.94 -23.16
N ALA A 381 13.30 -9.01 -22.40
CA ALA A 381 13.43 -8.96 -20.94
C ALA A 381 14.46 -7.90 -20.52
N GLY A 382 14.08 -7.06 -19.56
CA GLY A 382 14.86 -5.90 -19.13
C GLY A 382 14.18 -4.56 -19.41
N VAL A 383 13.23 -4.52 -20.34
CA VAL A 383 12.18 -3.50 -20.36
C VAL A 383 11.07 -3.98 -19.42
N HIS A 384 10.60 -3.11 -18.52
CA HIS A 384 9.60 -3.51 -17.54
C HIS A 384 8.28 -3.91 -18.23
N SER A 385 7.63 -5.01 -17.81
CA SER A 385 6.40 -5.51 -18.44
C SER A 385 5.30 -4.46 -18.63
N GLY A 386 5.10 -3.61 -17.62
CA GLY A 386 4.16 -2.48 -17.68
C GLY A 386 4.48 -1.39 -18.71
N ASP A 387 5.70 -1.37 -19.26
CA ASP A 387 6.13 -0.46 -20.34
C ASP A 387 6.27 -1.19 -21.69
N SER A 388 6.20 -2.53 -21.70
CA SER A 388 6.29 -3.35 -22.91
C SER A 388 4.96 -3.42 -23.64
N ALA A 389 5.00 -3.40 -24.97
CA ALA A 389 3.88 -3.89 -25.75
C ALA A 389 3.83 -5.41 -25.65
N CYS A 390 2.63 -6.01 -25.73
CA CYS A 390 2.48 -7.47 -25.74
C CYS A 390 1.44 -7.95 -26.75
N SER A 391 1.56 -9.21 -27.15
CA SER A 391 0.64 -9.90 -28.06
C SER A 391 -0.08 -11.03 -27.36
N LEU A 392 -1.40 -11.07 -27.51
CA LEU A 392 -2.26 -12.19 -27.11
C LEU A 392 -3.09 -12.64 -28.33
N PRO A 393 -2.85 -13.85 -28.90
CA PRO A 393 -1.86 -14.84 -28.46
C PRO A 393 -0.41 -14.43 -28.81
N ALA A 394 0.54 -15.20 -28.27
CA ALA A 394 1.94 -15.13 -28.65
C ALA A 394 2.14 -15.20 -30.18
N TYR A 395 3.07 -14.40 -30.70
CA TYR A 395 3.27 -14.18 -32.14
C TYR A 395 4.55 -14.84 -32.70
N THR A 396 5.54 -15.16 -31.86
CA THR A 396 6.73 -15.94 -32.27
C THR A 396 6.99 -17.19 -31.42
N LEU A 397 6.51 -17.25 -30.18
CA LEU A 397 6.78 -18.40 -29.31
C LEU A 397 6.19 -19.70 -29.86
N SER A 398 6.99 -20.76 -29.85
CA SER A 398 6.54 -22.09 -30.26
C SER A 398 5.45 -22.62 -29.32
N GLN A 399 4.54 -23.44 -29.84
CA GLN A 399 3.52 -24.08 -29.00
C GLN A 399 4.14 -24.94 -27.89
N GLU A 400 5.26 -25.62 -28.19
CA GLU A 400 5.99 -26.45 -27.24
C GLU A 400 6.46 -25.65 -26.02
N ILE A 401 7.06 -24.47 -26.21
CA ILE A 401 7.53 -23.67 -25.07
C ILE A 401 6.37 -23.06 -24.28
N GLN A 402 5.27 -22.70 -24.96
CA GLN A 402 4.05 -22.28 -24.28
C GLN A 402 3.47 -23.41 -23.41
N ASP A 403 3.48 -24.66 -23.88
CA ASP A 403 3.00 -25.81 -23.11
C ASP A 403 3.89 -26.10 -21.88
N VAL A 404 5.20 -25.85 -21.99
CA VAL A 404 6.10 -25.88 -20.83
C VAL A 404 5.68 -24.83 -19.80
N MET A 405 5.44 -23.59 -20.22
CA MET A 405 5.00 -22.52 -19.32
C MET A 405 3.65 -22.84 -18.67
N ARG A 406 2.68 -23.40 -19.42
CA ARG A 406 1.40 -23.88 -18.86
C ARG A 406 1.61 -24.89 -17.73
N GLN A 407 2.51 -25.86 -17.92
CA GLN A 407 2.84 -26.85 -16.89
C GLN A 407 3.55 -26.21 -15.67
N GLN A 408 4.40 -25.22 -15.88
CA GLN A 408 5.08 -24.50 -14.79
C GLN A 408 4.08 -23.69 -13.96
N VAL A 409 3.17 -22.97 -14.61
CA VAL A 409 2.09 -22.22 -13.94
C VAL A 409 1.23 -23.15 -13.10
N GLN A 410 0.84 -24.31 -13.65
CA GLN A 410 0.06 -25.28 -12.88
C GLN A 410 0.80 -25.77 -11.63
N LYS A 411 2.10 -26.09 -11.74
CA LYS A 411 2.91 -26.52 -10.60
C LYS A 411 3.03 -25.43 -9.53
N LEU A 412 3.26 -24.19 -9.95
CA LEU A 412 3.38 -23.04 -9.06
C LEU A 412 2.06 -22.80 -8.33
N ALA A 413 0.92 -22.83 -9.03
CA ALA A 413 -0.39 -22.62 -8.43
C ALA A 413 -0.65 -23.60 -7.26
N PHE A 414 -0.41 -24.90 -7.46
CA PHE A 414 -0.63 -25.89 -6.38
C PHE A 414 0.42 -25.83 -5.25
N GLU A 415 1.68 -25.52 -5.56
CA GLU A 415 2.73 -25.41 -4.52
C GLU A 415 2.54 -24.15 -3.66
N LEU A 416 2.11 -23.05 -4.27
CA LEU A 416 1.83 -21.78 -3.60
C LEU A 416 0.50 -21.77 -2.84
N GLN A 417 -0.33 -22.80 -3.02
CA GLN A 417 -1.61 -23.08 -2.32
C GLN A 417 -2.78 -22.23 -2.78
#